data_AF-A0A8T4PYR7-F1
#
_entry.id   AF-A0A8T4PYR7-F1
#
_cell.length_a   1.000
_cell.length_b   1.000
_cell.length_c   1.000
_cell.angle_alpha   90.00
_cell.angle_beta   90.00
_cell.angle_gamma   90.00
#
_symmetry.space_group_name_H-M   'P 1'
#
loop_
_entity.id
_entity.type
_entity.pdbx_description
1 polymer ?
#
loop_
_entity_poly.entity_id
_entity_poly.type
_entity_poly.pdbx_seq_one_letter_code
_entity_poly.pdbx_strand_id
1 'polypeptide(L)'
;MRHPLYEGSFLIIGLVYGEKGRGAIESLEEYATMRKNYGRLSSRKDELFSLSKTLTLDEIESYEEKNSPFPEQDRKIMKANKLFYGKFSMNLDEFANNGFALSNDKAAFAAMAQFYLSDIKEFTNALFDTDYALNMKLFGYPPFLKSFLGFITEDTAMLEEGIHELRAESKKAFEEDKLNAMNMSREQIILNQKKAVETTAQDLRKEGQPKLAEEYLGFLNETENLTADEIGTFLRKLRRFIEQKRHVLDSDEDSIMAYIMFLQELERESENLPYLRSVEGEYRNIVYDPEHFYDFLTGMDEAFYNLMKVMHASLLFHKQDYQRAYQLVKGMKAGNTGCYQELFFVGKALSLFEDDEAKSYFKKAKKIDKARYKGELEEFLRNKEGLRRMFLTPP
;
A
#
# COMPACT_ATOMS: atom_id res chain seq x y z
N MET A 1 -8.81 17.79 10.45
CA MET A 1 -9.26 17.02 9.28
C MET A 1 -8.21 15.96 9.00
N ARG A 2 -8.63 14.70 8.98
CA ARG A 2 -7.81 13.46 9.00
C ARG A 2 -7.50 13.03 7.56
N HIS A 3 -6.27 12.58 7.26
CA HIS A 3 -5.85 12.22 5.89
C HIS A 3 -5.97 10.70 5.67
N PRO A 4 -6.46 10.20 4.52
CA PRO A 4 -6.94 8.81 4.37
C PRO A 4 -5.87 7.76 3.99
N LEU A 5 -4.65 8.18 3.65
CA LEU A 5 -3.58 7.27 3.19
C LEU A 5 -2.68 6.73 4.33
N TYR A 6 -3.03 7.00 5.59
CA TYR A 6 -2.20 6.66 6.75
C TYR A 6 -2.98 5.94 7.85
N GLU A 7 -4.10 5.30 7.51
CA GLU A 7 -4.79 4.36 8.40
C GLU A 7 -4.21 2.97 8.18
N GLY A 8 -3.04 2.77 8.77
CA GLY A 8 -2.23 1.57 8.69
C GLY A 8 -0.97 1.76 9.52
N SER A 9 -1.10 1.48 10.81
CA SER A 9 -0.10 0.74 11.56
C SER A 9 1.38 1.17 11.49
N PHE A 10 1.80 1.96 12.49
CA PHE A 10 2.87 1.56 13.41
C PHE A 10 4.12 0.87 12.83
N LEU A 11 4.77 1.47 11.83
CA LEU A 11 6.07 1.01 11.32
C LEU A 11 7.27 1.64 12.05
N ILE A 12 7.18 1.79 13.38
CA ILE A 12 8.30 2.27 14.23
C ILE A 12 8.86 1.11 15.07
N ILE A 13 8.41 -0.12 14.80
CA ILE A 13 8.74 -1.31 15.60
C ILE A 13 9.52 -2.30 14.73
N GLY A 14 10.51 -1.74 14.05
CA GLY A 14 11.64 -2.45 13.47
C GLY A 14 12.91 -2.13 14.25
N LEU A 15 12.86 -2.00 15.57
CA LEU A 15 14.00 -1.57 16.38
C LEU A 15 14.09 -2.57 17.54
N VAL A 16 15.02 -3.53 17.58
CA VAL A 16 16.47 -3.31 17.52
C VAL A 16 17.17 -4.69 17.35
N TYR A 17 18.22 -4.73 16.51
CA TYR A 17 19.11 -5.84 16.13
C TYR A 17 18.67 -6.86 15.05
N GLY A 18 18.97 -6.47 13.82
CA GLY A 18 19.20 -7.25 12.60
C GLY A 18 19.54 -6.26 11.49
N GLU A 19 20.07 -6.68 10.33
CA GLU A 19 20.29 -5.77 9.17
C GLU A 19 19.06 -4.92 8.80
N LYS A 20 17.86 -5.33 9.23
CA LYS A 20 16.58 -4.59 9.11
C LYS A 20 16.39 -3.42 10.09
N GLY A 21 17.19 -3.32 11.15
CA GLY A 21 17.11 -2.25 12.15
C GLY A 21 17.79 -0.94 11.73
N ARG A 22 18.82 -1.01 10.87
CA ARG A 22 19.33 0.18 10.17
C ARG A 22 18.27 0.77 9.24
N GLY A 23 17.57 -0.10 8.51
CA GLY A 23 16.45 0.32 7.65
C GLY A 23 15.33 1.01 8.42
N ALA A 24 15.04 0.64 9.68
CA ALA A 24 13.99 1.32 10.46
C ALA A 24 14.41 2.70 10.99
N ILE A 25 15.71 2.93 11.24
CA ILE A 25 16.26 4.25 11.60
C ILE A 25 16.34 5.13 10.35
N GLU A 26 16.89 4.61 9.25
CA GLU A 26 16.88 5.27 7.93
C GLU A 26 15.45 5.64 7.54
N SER A 27 14.48 4.73 7.67
CA SER A 27 13.06 5.02 7.40
C SER A 27 12.43 6.05 8.34
N LEU A 28 12.91 6.20 9.58
CA LEU A 28 12.46 7.25 10.50
C LEU A 28 13.06 8.62 10.16
N GLU A 29 14.32 8.65 9.75
CA GLU A 29 15.01 9.85 9.27
C GLU A 29 14.47 10.30 7.91
N GLU A 30 14.25 9.36 6.99
CA GLU A 30 13.51 9.53 5.74
C GLU A 30 12.11 10.06 6.06
N TYR A 31 11.35 9.45 6.98
CA TYR A 31 10.01 9.91 7.36
C TYR A 31 10.00 11.31 7.99
N ALA A 32 10.94 11.62 8.88
CA ALA A 32 11.06 12.95 9.48
C ALA A 32 11.46 14.01 8.44
N THR A 33 12.30 13.63 7.46
CA THR A 33 12.71 14.45 6.33
C THR A 33 11.55 14.66 5.35
N MET A 34 10.82 13.61 5.00
CA MET A 34 9.60 13.63 4.19
C MET A 34 8.54 14.53 4.82
N ARG A 35 8.24 14.35 6.11
CA ARG A 35 7.19 15.12 6.81
C ARG A 35 7.53 16.60 6.92
N LYS A 36 8.80 16.95 7.17
CA LYS A 36 9.27 18.34 7.19
C LYS A 36 9.28 18.96 5.80
N ASN A 37 9.45 18.17 4.74
CA ASN A 37 9.58 18.64 3.37
C ASN A 37 8.35 18.38 2.47
N TYR A 38 7.27 17.78 2.96
CA TYR A 38 6.13 17.34 2.12
C TYR A 38 5.59 18.42 1.18
N GLY A 39 5.42 19.66 1.67
CA GLY A 39 5.00 20.79 0.84
C GLY A 39 6.04 21.15 -0.25
N ARG A 40 7.33 21.02 0.05
CA ARG A 40 8.45 21.25 -0.88
C ARG A 40 8.59 20.12 -1.92
N LEU A 41 8.37 18.87 -1.51
CA LEU A 41 8.43 17.68 -2.38
C LEU A 41 7.26 17.66 -3.38
N SER A 42 6.04 18.00 -2.94
CA SER A 42 4.89 18.16 -3.84
C SER A 42 5.12 19.27 -4.88
N SER A 43 5.70 20.40 -4.48
CA SER A 43 6.02 21.49 -5.42
C SER A 43 7.10 21.11 -6.42
N ARG A 44 8.10 20.31 -6.02
CA ARG A 44 9.15 19.83 -6.92
C ARG A 44 8.59 18.91 -8.01
N LYS A 45 7.67 18.01 -7.68
CA LYS A 45 6.99 17.17 -8.68
C LYS A 45 6.28 18.01 -9.76
N ASP A 46 5.48 19.00 -9.36
CA ASP A 46 4.75 19.86 -10.31
C ASP A 46 5.70 20.65 -11.22
N GLU A 47 6.84 21.06 -10.68
CA GLU A 47 7.93 21.68 -11.43
C GLU A 47 8.51 20.70 -12.46
N LEU A 48 8.89 19.48 -12.06
CA LEU A 48 9.41 18.45 -12.97
C LEU A 48 8.40 18.09 -14.07
N PHE A 49 7.12 18.00 -13.75
CA PHE A 49 6.06 17.77 -14.74
C PHE A 49 5.90 18.95 -15.70
N SER A 50 6.09 20.18 -15.23
CA SER A 50 6.06 21.36 -16.09
C SER A 50 7.27 21.43 -17.01
N LEU A 51 8.47 21.18 -16.46
CA LEU A 51 9.73 21.16 -17.21
C LEU A 51 9.74 20.06 -18.27
N SER A 52 9.28 18.85 -17.94
CA SER A 52 9.19 17.76 -18.91
C SER A 52 8.22 18.05 -20.06
N LYS A 53 7.27 18.99 -19.95
CA LYS A 53 6.47 19.41 -21.12
C LYS A 53 7.29 20.24 -22.10
N THR A 54 8.17 21.10 -21.59
CA THR A 54 8.94 22.06 -22.39
C THR A 54 10.26 21.49 -22.91
N LEU A 55 10.97 20.71 -22.10
CA LEU A 55 12.28 20.15 -22.45
C LEU A 55 12.16 18.99 -23.45
N THR A 56 13.14 18.84 -24.32
CA THR A 56 13.37 17.64 -25.15
C THR A 56 13.92 16.48 -24.31
N LEU A 57 13.95 15.26 -24.86
CA LEU A 57 14.51 14.11 -24.14
C LEU A 57 16.02 14.29 -23.86
N ASP A 58 16.78 14.84 -24.82
CA ASP A 58 18.22 15.11 -24.67
C ASP A 58 18.48 16.18 -23.60
N GLU A 59 17.63 17.20 -23.53
CA GLU A 59 17.69 18.23 -22.47
C GLU A 59 17.32 17.67 -21.10
N ILE A 60 16.40 16.69 -21.02
CA ILE A 60 16.09 15.98 -19.78
C ILE A 60 17.27 15.11 -19.35
N GLU A 61 17.91 14.40 -20.28
CA GLU A 61 19.05 13.52 -19.98
C GLU A 61 20.26 14.29 -19.42
N SER A 62 20.48 15.50 -19.93
CA SER A 62 21.54 16.42 -19.49
C SER A 62 21.11 17.40 -18.39
N TYR A 63 19.89 17.24 -17.84
CA TYR A 63 19.38 18.14 -16.82
C TYR A 63 20.13 17.99 -15.50
N GLU A 64 20.72 19.10 -15.05
CA GLU A 64 21.40 19.24 -13.77
C GLU A 64 20.85 20.45 -13.03
N GLU A 65 19.87 20.23 -12.16
CA GLU A 65 19.41 21.27 -11.23
C GLU A 65 20.45 21.43 -10.11
N LYS A 66 21.05 22.61 -10.01
CA LYS A 66 22.08 22.93 -8.98
C LYS A 66 21.64 22.67 -7.54
N ASN A 67 20.34 22.60 -7.26
CA ASN A 67 19.78 22.45 -5.93
C ASN A 67 18.91 21.18 -5.76
N SER A 68 18.92 20.25 -6.72
CA SER A 68 18.19 18.98 -6.55
C SER A 68 19.00 17.99 -5.72
N PRO A 69 18.42 17.40 -4.67
CA PRO A 69 19.04 16.30 -3.93
C PRO A 69 19.06 14.98 -4.73
N PHE A 70 18.23 14.84 -5.77
CA PHE A 70 18.03 13.58 -6.51
C PHE A 70 18.01 13.78 -8.04
N PRO A 71 19.12 14.22 -8.64
CA PRO A 71 19.16 14.58 -10.06
C PRO A 71 18.86 13.40 -10.99
N GLU A 72 19.25 12.18 -10.65
CA GLU A 72 18.97 11.00 -11.49
C GLU A 72 17.49 10.64 -11.50
N GLN A 73 16.83 10.70 -10.35
CA GLN A 73 15.42 10.40 -10.21
C GLN A 73 14.54 11.50 -10.83
N ASP A 74 14.93 12.77 -10.68
CA ASP A 74 14.31 13.89 -11.39
C ASP A 74 14.25 13.63 -12.90
N ARG A 75 15.35 13.16 -13.49
CA ARG A 75 15.43 12.82 -14.92
C ARG A 75 14.51 11.66 -15.30
N LYS A 76 14.47 10.59 -14.49
CA LYS A 76 13.57 9.44 -14.72
C LYS A 76 12.10 9.87 -14.68
N ILE A 77 11.72 10.67 -13.69
CA ILE A 77 10.35 11.20 -13.53
C ILE A 77 9.97 12.09 -14.72
N MET A 78 10.85 13.01 -15.10
CA MET A 78 10.62 13.88 -16.26
C MET A 78 10.54 13.11 -17.56
N LYS A 79 11.41 12.12 -17.77
CA LYS A 79 11.41 11.27 -18.97
C LYS A 79 10.11 10.49 -19.10
N ALA A 80 9.65 9.83 -18.03
CA ALA A 80 8.39 9.10 -18.02
C ALA A 80 7.21 10.03 -18.35
N ASN A 81 7.13 11.20 -17.71
CA ASN A 81 6.08 12.16 -17.99
C ASN A 81 6.18 12.75 -19.42
N LYS A 82 7.39 13.03 -19.94
CA LYS A 82 7.62 13.52 -21.31
C LYS A 82 7.07 12.53 -22.34
N LEU A 83 7.39 11.25 -22.17
CA LEU A 83 6.97 10.21 -23.11
C LEU A 83 5.44 10.03 -23.06
N PHE A 84 4.87 9.98 -21.85
CA PHE A 84 3.42 9.88 -21.66
C PHE A 84 2.69 11.10 -22.24
N TYR A 85 3.12 12.31 -21.91
CA TYR A 85 2.56 13.56 -22.40
C TYR A 85 2.73 13.71 -23.91
N GLY A 86 3.88 13.35 -24.48
CA GLY A 86 4.12 13.40 -25.92
C GLY A 86 3.17 12.50 -26.72
N LYS A 87 2.77 11.37 -26.14
CA LYS A 87 1.86 10.41 -26.78
C LYS A 87 0.38 10.73 -26.59
N PHE A 88 0.01 11.23 -25.41
CA PHE A 88 -1.39 11.36 -24.99
C PHE A 88 -1.86 12.80 -24.75
N SER A 89 -0.96 13.79 -24.84
CA SER A 89 -1.23 15.19 -24.48
C SER A 89 -1.84 15.37 -23.09
N MET A 90 -1.49 14.46 -22.17
CA MET A 90 -1.98 14.38 -20.80
C MET A 90 -0.83 13.98 -19.91
N ASN A 91 -0.76 14.49 -18.68
CA ASN A 91 0.32 14.16 -17.75
C ASN A 91 -0.05 12.94 -16.90
N LEU A 92 0.93 12.29 -16.27
CA LEU A 92 0.69 11.11 -15.43
C LEU A 92 -0.27 11.38 -14.26
N ASP A 93 -0.20 12.57 -13.66
CA ASP A 93 -1.14 12.99 -12.60
C ASP A 93 -2.56 13.19 -13.10
N GLU A 94 -2.72 13.71 -14.31
CA GLU A 94 -4.03 13.92 -14.91
C GLU A 94 -4.67 12.59 -15.26
N PHE A 95 -3.89 11.65 -15.79
CA PHE A 95 -4.31 10.27 -15.98
C PHE A 95 -4.73 9.64 -14.64
N ALA A 96 -3.88 9.76 -13.60
CA ALA A 96 -4.17 9.22 -12.28
C ALA A 96 -5.37 9.85 -11.58
N ASN A 97 -5.70 11.12 -11.82
CA ASN A 97 -6.88 11.74 -11.22
C ASN A 97 -8.18 11.46 -12.01
N ASN A 98 -8.07 11.22 -13.32
CA ASN A 98 -9.23 11.05 -14.20
C ASN A 98 -9.42 9.62 -14.71
N GLY A 99 -8.61 8.66 -14.26
CA GLY A 99 -8.57 7.30 -14.77
C GLY A 99 -9.92 6.60 -14.89
N PHE A 100 -10.80 6.77 -13.90
CA PHE A 100 -12.16 6.22 -13.93
C PHE A 100 -13.05 6.88 -14.98
N ALA A 101 -13.02 8.20 -15.10
CA ALA A 101 -13.79 8.90 -16.12
C ALA A 101 -13.26 8.56 -17.53
N LEU A 102 -11.93 8.47 -17.68
CA LEU A 102 -11.25 8.08 -18.92
C LEU A 102 -11.61 6.65 -19.34
N SER A 103 -11.84 5.74 -18.39
CA SER A 103 -12.23 4.35 -18.69
C SER A 103 -13.54 4.19 -19.47
N ASN A 104 -14.36 5.25 -19.54
CA ASN A 104 -15.55 5.27 -20.38
C ASN A 104 -15.19 5.29 -21.88
N ASP A 105 -14.03 5.85 -22.25
CA ASP A 105 -13.39 5.60 -23.54
C ASP A 105 -12.41 4.43 -23.38
N LYS A 106 -12.91 3.22 -23.66
CA LYS A 106 -12.16 1.96 -23.52
C LYS A 106 -10.85 1.97 -24.31
N ALA A 107 -10.84 2.53 -25.51
CA ALA A 107 -9.66 2.50 -26.39
C ALA A 107 -8.58 3.48 -25.89
N ALA A 108 -8.99 4.72 -25.57
CA ALA A 108 -8.07 5.72 -25.03
C ALA A 108 -7.50 5.27 -23.67
N PHE A 109 -8.36 4.79 -22.77
CA PHE A 109 -7.94 4.27 -21.47
C PHE A 109 -6.98 3.09 -21.61
N ALA A 110 -7.30 2.11 -22.47
CA ALA A 110 -6.43 0.96 -22.67
C ALA A 110 -5.04 1.36 -23.19
N ALA A 111 -4.98 2.27 -24.16
CA ALA A 111 -3.71 2.76 -24.69
C ALA A 111 -2.86 3.47 -23.61
N MET A 112 -3.48 4.32 -22.79
CA MET A 112 -2.82 5.01 -21.69
C MET A 112 -2.36 4.05 -20.59
N ALA A 113 -3.23 3.14 -20.17
CA ALA A 113 -2.96 2.16 -19.13
C ALA A 113 -1.83 1.19 -19.53
N GLN A 114 -1.84 0.68 -20.76
CA GLN A 114 -0.79 -0.20 -21.26
C GLN A 114 0.56 0.51 -21.33
N PHE A 115 0.57 1.76 -21.79
CA PHE A 115 1.79 2.56 -21.82
C PHE A 115 2.31 2.84 -20.41
N TYR A 116 1.41 3.15 -19.47
CA TYR A 116 1.81 3.33 -18.07
C TYR A 116 2.43 2.03 -17.53
N LEU A 117 1.76 0.89 -17.69
CA LEU A 117 2.25 -0.41 -17.20
C LEU A 117 3.58 -0.85 -17.81
N SER A 118 3.94 -0.45 -19.03
CA SER A 118 5.24 -0.78 -19.62
C SER A 118 6.41 -0.02 -18.99
N ASP A 119 6.18 1.23 -18.58
CA ASP A 119 7.23 2.12 -18.07
C ASP A 119 7.14 2.36 -16.55
N ILE A 120 6.15 1.76 -15.87
CA ILE A 120 5.83 2.03 -14.47
C ILE A 120 6.96 1.68 -13.52
N LYS A 121 7.72 0.61 -13.76
CA LYS A 121 8.72 0.14 -12.78
C LYS A 121 9.85 1.16 -12.57
N GLU A 122 10.37 1.73 -13.65
CA GLU A 122 11.44 2.73 -13.56
C GLU A 122 10.91 4.03 -12.95
N PHE A 123 9.70 4.43 -13.33
CA PHE A 123 9.02 5.62 -12.79
C PHE A 123 8.74 5.47 -11.28
N THR A 124 8.07 4.38 -10.89
CA THR A 124 7.70 4.07 -9.50
C THR A 124 8.92 3.89 -8.61
N ASN A 125 9.99 3.24 -9.09
CA ASN A 125 11.25 3.19 -8.34
C ASN A 125 11.85 4.58 -8.13
N ALA A 126 11.88 5.44 -9.15
CA ALA A 126 12.39 6.79 -9.02
C ALA A 126 11.57 7.64 -8.01
N LEU A 127 10.28 7.35 -7.89
CA LEU A 127 9.40 8.01 -6.92
C LEU A 127 9.62 7.51 -5.49
N PHE A 128 9.79 6.19 -5.31
CA PHE A 128 10.14 5.62 -4.02
C PHE A 128 11.53 6.08 -3.55
N ASP A 129 12.52 6.12 -4.45
CA ASP A 129 13.88 6.58 -4.16
C ASP A 129 13.97 8.07 -3.77
N THR A 130 12.92 8.87 -4.03
CA THR A 130 12.90 10.33 -3.78
C THR A 130 11.88 10.79 -2.76
N ASP A 131 11.00 9.88 -2.34
CA ASP A 131 9.81 10.20 -1.56
C ASP A 131 8.92 11.32 -2.15
N TYR A 132 9.00 11.55 -3.47
CA TYR A 132 8.18 12.57 -4.11
C TYR A 132 6.70 12.16 -4.04
N ALA A 133 5.92 12.93 -3.29
CA ALA A 133 4.50 12.68 -3.10
C ALA A 133 3.74 12.92 -4.42
N LEU A 134 3.31 11.82 -5.03
CA LEU A 134 2.28 11.86 -6.05
C LEU A 134 0.90 11.93 -5.39
N ASN A 135 0.03 12.82 -5.88
CA ASN A 135 -1.40 12.74 -5.62
C ASN A 135 -2.04 11.62 -6.45
N MET A 136 -1.39 10.47 -6.56
CA MET A 136 -1.86 9.33 -7.33
C MET A 136 -2.85 8.55 -6.46
N LYS A 137 -4.08 9.05 -6.41
CA LYS A 137 -5.17 8.32 -5.75
C LYS A 137 -5.36 6.94 -6.38
N LEU A 138 -5.14 6.78 -7.70
CA LEU A 138 -5.61 5.62 -8.47
C LEU A 138 -4.58 4.59 -8.92
N PHE A 139 -3.37 5.01 -9.29
CA PHE A 139 -2.43 4.14 -10.02
C PHE A 139 -1.09 3.93 -9.32
N GLY A 140 -1.02 4.16 -8.00
CA GLY A 140 0.15 3.78 -7.19
C GLY A 140 0.39 2.27 -7.11
N TYR A 141 -0.59 1.45 -7.49
CA TYR A 141 -0.50 -0.01 -7.52
C TYR A 141 -0.61 -0.54 -8.96
N PRO A 142 0.51 -0.89 -9.62
CA PRO A 142 0.50 -1.52 -10.94
C PRO A 142 -0.50 -2.69 -11.07
N PRO A 143 -0.60 -3.61 -10.07
CA PRO A 143 -1.56 -4.71 -10.12
C PRO A 143 -3.03 -4.27 -10.13
N PHE A 144 -3.35 -3.13 -9.47
CA PHE A 144 -4.69 -2.55 -9.50
C PHE A 144 -5.02 -2.03 -10.89
N LEU A 145 -4.14 -1.25 -11.51
CA LEU A 145 -4.36 -0.75 -12.87
C LEU A 145 -4.48 -1.91 -13.85
N LYS A 146 -3.66 -2.95 -13.71
CA LYS A 146 -3.72 -4.17 -14.54
C LYS A 146 -5.07 -4.86 -14.41
N SER A 147 -5.54 -5.07 -13.18
CA SER A 147 -6.87 -5.63 -12.91
C SER A 147 -7.98 -4.78 -13.52
N PHE A 148 -7.89 -3.46 -13.34
CA PHE A 148 -8.89 -2.53 -13.84
C PHE A 148 -8.88 -2.44 -15.37
N LEU A 149 -7.70 -2.47 -15.99
CA LEU A 149 -7.55 -2.58 -17.42
C LEU A 149 -8.22 -3.85 -17.94
N GLY A 150 -7.93 -5.02 -17.35
CA GLY A 150 -8.58 -6.28 -17.71
C GLY A 150 -10.10 -6.24 -17.55
N PHE A 151 -10.59 -5.59 -16.49
CA PHE A 151 -12.03 -5.39 -16.28
C PHE A 151 -12.68 -4.50 -17.35
N ILE A 152 -12.05 -3.38 -17.71
CA ILE A 152 -12.56 -2.45 -18.74
C ILE A 152 -12.45 -3.06 -20.14
N THR A 153 -11.38 -3.79 -20.42
CA THR A 153 -11.16 -4.44 -21.71
C THR A 153 -11.90 -5.76 -21.87
N GLU A 154 -12.45 -6.30 -20.78
CA GLU A 154 -13.03 -7.64 -20.68
C GLU A 154 -11.99 -8.74 -21.00
N ASP A 155 -10.71 -8.43 -20.77
CA ASP A 155 -9.61 -9.39 -20.81
C ASP A 155 -9.53 -10.11 -19.45
N THR A 156 -10.13 -11.30 -19.41
CA THR A 156 -10.22 -12.10 -18.19
C THR A 156 -8.88 -12.59 -17.68
N ALA A 157 -7.92 -12.84 -18.59
CA ALA A 157 -6.59 -13.30 -18.20
C ALA A 157 -5.83 -12.17 -17.49
N MET A 158 -5.88 -10.96 -18.04
CA MET A 158 -5.27 -9.78 -17.42
C MET A 158 -5.95 -9.42 -16.09
N LEU A 159 -7.28 -9.51 -16.01
CA LEU A 159 -8.03 -9.31 -14.77
C LEU A 159 -7.61 -10.32 -13.69
N GLU A 160 -7.53 -11.60 -14.04
CA GLU A 160 -7.12 -12.66 -13.12
C GLU A 160 -5.69 -12.48 -12.63
N GLU A 161 -4.77 -12.16 -13.53
CA GLU A 161 -3.37 -11.93 -13.22
C GLU A 161 -3.19 -10.74 -12.28
N GLY A 162 -3.85 -9.61 -12.55
CA GLY A 162 -3.83 -8.44 -11.68
C GLY A 162 -4.41 -8.74 -10.28
N ILE A 163 -5.55 -9.45 -10.20
CA ILE A 163 -6.14 -9.86 -8.92
C ILE A 163 -5.21 -10.79 -8.15
N HIS A 164 -4.52 -11.70 -8.85
CA HIS A 164 -3.56 -12.60 -8.22
C HIS A 164 -2.36 -11.85 -7.64
N GLU A 165 -1.81 -10.87 -8.38
CA GLU A 165 -0.74 -10.00 -7.90
C GLU A 165 -1.17 -9.19 -6.67
N LEU A 166 -2.37 -8.58 -6.69
CA LEU A 166 -2.91 -7.87 -5.53
C LEU A 166 -3.11 -8.78 -4.33
N ARG A 167 -3.52 -10.04 -4.53
CA ARG A 167 -3.60 -11.04 -3.46
C ARG A 167 -2.23 -11.39 -2.90
N ALA A 168 -1.20 -11.47 -3.72
CA ALA A 168 0.15 -11.73 -3.23
C ALA A 168 0.64 -10.57 -2.35
N GLU A 169 0.42 -9.32 -2.80
CA GLU A 169 0.76 -8.11 -2.05
C GLU A 169 -0.02 -7.99 -0.74
N SER A 170 -1.35 -8.19 -0.77
CA SER A 170 -2.19 -8.09 0.42
C SER A 170 -1.84 -9.17 1.45
N LYS A 171 -1.50 -10.39 0.99
CA LYS A 171 -1.03 -11.46 1.88
C LYS A 171 0.30 -11.09 2.53
N LYS A 172 1.23 -10.55 1.75
CA LYS A 172 2.52 -10.10 2.26
C LYS A 172 2.34 -9.00 3.31
N ALA A 173 1.53 -7.99 3.01
CA ALA A 173 1.20 -6.90 3.93
C ALA A 173 0.54 -7.42 5.22
N PHE A 174 -0.44 -8.34 5.11
CA PHE A 174 -1.07 -8.95 6.27
C PHE A 174 -0.08 -9.70 7.18
N GLU A 175 0.80 -10.53 6.60
CA GLU A 175 1.80 -11.25 7.38
C GLU A 175 2.86 -10.32 7.98
N GLU A 176 3.22 -9.24 7.29
CA GLU A 176 4.11 -8.19 7.81
C GLU A 176 3.46 -7.44 8.98
N ASP A 177 2.20 -7.02 8.85
CA ASP A 177 1.43 -6.37 9.93
C ASP A 177 1.29 -7.28 11.15
N LYS A 178 0.97 -8.56 10.92
CA LYS A 178 0.90 -9.56 11.98
C LYS A 178 2.25 -9.72 12.68
N LEU A 179 3.34 -9.83 11.93
CA LEU A 179 4.69 -9.94 12.50
C LEU A 179 5.05 -8.69 13.30
N ASN A 180 4.71 -7.50 12.80
CA ASN A 180 4.94 -6.22 13.47
C ASN A 180 4.15 -6.14 14.78
N ALA A 181 2.87 -6.55 14.78
CA ALA A 181 2.05 -6.62 15.98
C ALA A 181 2.61 -7.60 17.01
N MET A 182 3.08 -8.78 16.57
CA MET A 182 3.73 -9.76 17.46
C MET A 182 5.05 -9.21 18.05
N ASN A 183 5.85 -8.52 17.23
CA ASN A 183 7.08 -7.83 17.68
C ASN A 183 6.80 -6.72 18.69
N MET A 184 5.58 -6.19 18.71
CA MET A 184 5.11 -5.22 19.70
C MET A 184 4.57 -5.76 21.00
N SER A 185 4.51 -7.08 21.13
CA SER A 185 4.13 -7.66 22.39
C SER A 185 5.20 -7.40 23.46
N ARG A 186 4.76 -7.29 24.72
CA ARG A 186 5.65 -7.09 25.87
C ARG A 186 6.79 -8.11 25.92
N GLU A 187 6.46 -9.38 25.72
CA GLU A 187 7.41 -10.48 25.69
C GLU A 187 8.46 -10.30 24.58
N GLN A 188 7.99 -9.96 23.37
CA GLN A 188 8.88 -9.85 22.22
C GLN A 188 9.74 -8.60 22.27
N ILE A 189 9.23 -7.48 22.81
CA ILE A 189 10.04 -6.28 23.09
C ILE A 189 11.17 -6.63 24.05
N ILE A 190 10.88 -7.24 25.21
CA ILE A 190 11.93 -7.60 26.18
C ILE A 190 12.96 -8.54 25.55
N LEU A 191 12.50 -9.57 24.84
CA LEU A 191 13.37 -10.56 24.20
C LEU A 191 14.27 -9.91 23.14
N ASN A 192 13.70 -9.11 22.24
CA ASN A 192 14.45 -8.45 21.17
C ASN A 192 15.50 -7.49 21.74
N GLN A 193 15.14 -6.71 22.75
CA GLN A 193 16.06 -5.75 23.38
C GLN A 193 17.17 -6.43 24.19
N LYS A 194 16.90 -7.55 24.86
CA LYS A 194 17.96 -8.34 25.51
C LYS A 194 18.92 -8.94 24.47
N LYS A 195 18.40 -9.51 23.39
CA LYS A 195 19.21 -10.07 22.29
C LYS A 195 20.07 -9.00 21.61
N ALA A 196 19.53 -7.80 21.46
CA ALA A 196 20.26 -6.65 20.95
C ALA A 196 21.49 -6.30 21.79
N VAL A 197 21.28 -6.10 23.09
CA VAL A 197 22.36 -5.80 24.04
C VAL A 197 23.40 -6.92 24.05
N GLU A 198 22.97 -8.18 24.01
CA GLU A 198 23.88 -9.33 23.92
C GLU A 198 24.73 -9.30 22.65
N THR A 199 24.11 -9.01 21.51
CA THR A 199 24.81 -8.91 20.23
C THR A 199 25.82 -7.76 20.25
N THR A 200 25.43 -6.58 20.76
CA THR A 200 26.36 -5.45 20.95
C THR A 200 27.55 -5.84 21.83
N ALA A 201 27.31 -6.54 22.94
CA ALA A 201 28.39 -6.99 23.83
C ALA A 201 29.38 -7.93 23.12
N GLN A 202 28.86 -8.85 22.28
CA GLN A 202 29.69 -9.76 21.50
C GLN A 202 30.55 -9.02 20.47
N ASP A 203 29.98 -8.03 19.78
CA ASP A 203 30.69 -7.24 18.77
C ASP A 203 31.77 -6.35 19.41
N LEU A 204 31.45 -5.69 20.53
CA LEU A 204 32.42 -4.94 21.33
C LEU A 204 33.60 -5.80 21.79
N ARG A 205 33.37 -7.07 22.15
CA ARG A 205 34.48 -8.01 22.46
C ARG A 205 35.37 -8.26 21.26
N LYS A 206 34.80 -8.45 20.06
CA LYS A 206 35.56 -8.67 18.82
C LYS A 206 36.37 -7.44 18.43
N GLU A 207 35.85 -6.25 18.69
CA GLU A 207 36.48 -4.95 18.41
C GLU A 207 37.52 -4.54 19.46
N GLY A 208 37.80 -5.39 20.45
CA GLY A 208 38.83 -5.11 21.47
C GLY A 208 38.37 -4.15 22.57
N GLN A 209 37.06 -4.05 22.81
CA GLN A 209 36.46 -3.24 23.88
C GLN A 209 35.85 -4.10 25.02
N PRO A 210 36.63 -4.99 25.68
CA PRO A 210 36.08 -5.98 26.62
C PRO A 210 35.43 -5.36 27.86
N LYS A 211 35.94 -4.22 28.35
CA LYS A 211 35.34 -3.54 29.50
C LYS A 211 33.93 -3.04 29.20
N LEU A 212 33.73 -2.45 28.02
CA LEU A 212 32.41 -1.96 27.61
C LEU A 212 31.45 -3.12 27.37
N ALA A 213 31.94 -4.23 26.80
CA ALA A 213 31.14 -5.44 26.67
C ALA A 213 30.65 -6.00 28.02
N GLU A 214 31.51 -6.02 29.05
CA GLU A 214 31.08 -6.44 30.40
C GLU A 214 30.00 -5.52 31.00
N GLU A 215 30.00 -4.22 30.68
CA GLU A 215 28.95 -3.30 31.13
C GLU A 215 27.60 -3.61 30.47
N TYR A 216 27.59 -4.01 29.19
CA TYR A 216 26.38 -4.47 28.49
C TYR A 216 25.88 -5.81 29.06
N LEU A 217 26.77 -6.76 29.35
CA LEU A 217 26.40 -8.01 30.01
C LEU A 217 25.90 -7.78 31.45
N GLY A 218 26.44 -6.78 32.14
CA GLY A 218 25.95 -6.34 33.45
C GLY A 218 24.48 -5.90 33.40
N PHE A 219 24.08 -5.14 32.37
CA PHE A 219 22.67 -4.78 32.16
C PHE A 219 21.77 -6.01 31.93
N LEU A 220 22.25 -7.00 31.17
CA LEU A 220 21.49 -8.24 30.95
C LEU A 220 21.26 -9.00 32.26
N ASN A 221 22.29 -9.12 33.10
CA ASN A 221 22.17 -9.74 34.42
C ASN A 221 21.19 -8.97 35.33
N GLU A 222 21.21 -7.63 35.29
CA GLU A 222 20.30 -6.79 36.09
C GLU A 222 18.83 -6.91 35.67
N THR A 223 18.59 -7.29 34.42
CA THR A 223 17.25 -7.37 33.82
C THR A 223 16.79 -8.81 33.56
N GLU A 224 17.60 -9.82 33.90
CA GLU A 224 17.36 -11.23 33.56
C GLU A 224 15.97 -11.70 33.99
N ASN A 225 15.59 -11.39 35.23
CA ASN A 225 14.34 -11.86 35.86
C ASN A 225 13.12 -10.98 35.59
N LEU A 226 13.25 -9.88 34.83
CA LEU A 226 12.10 -9.03 34.52
C LEU A 226 11.13 -9.75 33.58
N THR A 227 9.87 -9.80 34.02
CA THR A 227 8.77 -10.44 33.29
C THR A 227 8.06 -9.45 32.37
N ALA A 228 7.14 -9.94 31.54
CA ALA A 228 6.30 -9.10 30.66
C ALA A 228 5.48 -8.06 31.44
N ASP A 229 5.05 -8.38 32.66
CA ASP A 229 4.31 -7.44 33.53
C ASP A 229 5.16 -6.25 33.95
N GLU A 230 6.48 -6.40 33.92
CA GLU A 230 7.46 -5.41 34.33
C GLU A 230 8.05 -4.64 33.14
N ILE A 231 7.40 -4.69 31.97
CA ILE A 231 7.85 -4.04 30.73
C ILE A 231 8.19 -2.55 30.94
N GLY A 232 7.38 -1.80 31.69
CA GLY A 232 7.67 -0.38 31.98
C GLY A 232 8.96 -0.19 32.77
N THR A 233 9.26 -1.09 33.72
CA THR A 233 10.54 -1.08 34.46
C THR A 233 11.70 -1.44 33.55
N PHE A 234 11.54 -2.45 32.69
CA PHE A 234 12.55 -2.84 31.71
C PHE A 234 12.89 -1.68 30.76
N LEU A 235 11.89 -1.05 30.15
CA LEU A 235 12.04 0.06 29.22
C LEU A 235 12.74 1.26 29.87
N ARG A 236 12.38 1.59 31.12
CA ARG A 236 13.04 2.66 31.89
C ARG A 236 14.52 2.36 32.14
N LYS A 237 14.85 1.13 32.54
CA LYS A 237 16.24 0.71 32.76
C LYS A 237 17.02 0.75 31.45
N LEU A 238 16.45 0.23 30.36
CA LEU A 238 17.06 0.22 29.03
C LEU A 238 17.34 1.65 28.54
N ARG A 239 16.35 2.54 28.61
CA ARG A 239 16.51 3.94 28.22
C ARG A 239 17.67 4.62 28.95
N ARG A 240 17.72 4.49 30.28
CA ARG A 240 18.83 5.05 31.09
C ARG A 240 20.17 4.45 30.73
N PHE A 241 20.22 3.15 30.46
CA PHE A 241 21.44 2.48 30.03
C PHE A 241 21.93 3.05 28.69
N ILE A 242 21.05 3.19 27.70
CA ILE A 242 21.39 3.76 26.39
C ILE A 242 21.79 5.24 26.52
N GLU A 243 21.07 6.05 27.30
CA GLU A 243 21.45 7.45 27.59
C GLU A 243 22.86 7.56 28.17
N GLN A 244 23.26 6.64 29.05
CA GLN A 244 24.61 6.59 29.62
C GLN A 244 25.65 6.15 28.59
N LYS A 245 25.31 5.22 27.69
CA LYS A 245 26.23 4.64 26.69
C LYS A 245 26.23 5.35 25.34
N ARG A 246 25.43 6.40 25.16
CA ARG A 246 25.32 7.13 23.87
C ARG A 246 26.65 7.59 23.26
N HIS A 247 27.63 7.94 24.09
CA HIS A 247 28.93 8.45 23.65
C HIS A 247 29.90 7.38 23.14
N VAL A 248 29.55 6.10 23.28
CA VAL A 248 30.35 4.95 22.83
C VAL A 248 29.60 4.09 21.80
N LEU A 249 28.39 4.49 21.41
CA LEU A 249 27.66 3.86 20.32
C LEU A 249 28.17 4.42 18.99
N ASP A 250 28.53 3.55 18.06
CA ASP A 250 28.93 3.90 16.69
C ASP A 250 27.67 4.20 15.85
N SER A 251 26.95 5.26 16.21
CA SER A 251 25.74 5.76 15.55
C SER A 251 25.70 7.28 15.70
N ASP A 252 25.07 7.98 14.77
CA ASP A 252 24.92 9.42 14.87
C ASP A 252 24.02 9.80 16.06
N GLU A 253 24.18 11.04 16.55
CA GLU A 253 23.50 11.52 17.75
C GLU A 253 21.97 11.59 17.56
N ASP A 254 21.49 11.88 16.35
CA ASP A 254 20.07 12.01 16.05
C ASP A 254 19.37 10.63 16.11
N SER A 255 19.99 9.59 15.57
CA SER A 255 19.55 8.20 15.66
C SER A 255 19.43 7.70 17.11
N ILE A 256 20.43 7.99 17.94
CA ILE A 256 20.42 7.59 19.35
C ILE A 256 19.31 8.34 20.10
N MET A 257 19.13 9.63 19.82
CA MET A 257 18.06 10.43 20.42
C MET A 257 16.67 9.97 19.99
N ALA A 258 16.48 9.62 18.72
CA ALA A 258 15.22 9.05 18.22
C ALA A 258 14.88 7.75 18.94
N TYR A 259 15.88 6.88 19.15
CA TYR A 259 15.69 5.64 19.87
C TYR A 259 15.35 5.85 21.36
N ILE A 260 16.01 6.80 22.03
CA ILE A 260 15.68 7.19 23.41
C ILE A 260 14.23 7.71 23.51
N MET A 261 13.80 8.55 22.57
CA MET A 261 12.43 9.06 22.51
C MET A 261 11.41 7.93 22.29
N PHE A 262 11.73 6.96 21.43
CA PHE A 262 10.89 5.78 21.21
C PHE A 262 10.74 4.95 22.50
N LEU A 263 11.84 4.64 23.18
CA LEU A 263 11.79 3.92 24.45
C LEU A 263 10.99 4.68 25.53
N GLN A 264 11.10 6.01 25.54
CA GLN A 264 10.31 6.86 26.43
C GLN A 264 8.81 6.77 26.11
N GLU A 265 8.42 6.74 24.83
CA GLU A 265 7.01 6.61 24.44
C GLU A 265 6.45 5.22 24.77
N LEU A 266 7.21 4.16 24.50
CA LEU A 266 6.85 2.80 24.94
C LEU A 266 6.72 2.71 26.46
N GLU A 267 7.57 3.39 27.22
CA GLU A 267 7.49 3.44 28.69
C GLU A 267 6.17 4.09 29.13
N ARG A 268 5.78 5.20 28.49
CA ARG A 268 4.53 5.93 28.80
C ARG A 268 3.30 5.11 28.48
N GLU A 269 3.33 4.37 27.37
CA GLU A 269 2.24 3.53 26.90
C GLU A 269 2.36 2.07 27.36
N SER A 270 3.21 1.79 28.37
CA SER A 270 3.55 0.43 28.78
C SER A 270 2.34 -0.40 29.24
N GLU A 271 1.31 0.24 29.80
CA GLU A 271 0.06 -0.42 30.16
C GLU A 271 -0.77 -0.85 28.93
N ASN A 272 -0.66 -0.11 27.83
CA ASN A 272 -1.37 -0.36 26.58
C ASN A 272 -0.65 -1.34 25.64
N LEU A 273 0.60 -1.71 25.95
CA LEU A 273 1.33 -2.72 25.18
C LEU A 273 0.66 -4.09 25.33
N PRO A 274 0.35 -4.81 24.24
CA PRO A 274 -0.35 -6.08 24.30
C PRO A 274 0.58 -7.21 24.76
N TYR A 275 -0.01 -8.26 25.34
CA TYR A 275 0.69 -9.52 25.57
C TYR A 275 0.74 -10.35 24.29
N LEU A 276 1.80 -11.14 24.11
CA LEU A 276 1.99 -11.97 22.91
C LEU A 276 0.79 -12.90 22.68
N ARG A 277 0.30 -13.55 23.74
CA ARG A 277 -0.87 -14.43 23.65
C ARG A 277 -2.14 -13.72 23.21
N SER A 278 -2.30 -12.44 23.56
CA SER A 278 -3.45 -11.64 23.13
C SER A 278 -3.38 -11.37 21.63
N VAL A 279 -2.20 -10.95 21.14
CA VAL A 279 -1.96 -10.74 19.70
C VAL A 279 -2.11 -12.06 18.93
N GLU A 280 -1.53 -13.16 19.42
CA GLU A 280 -1.73 -14.48 18.82
C GLU A 280 -3.21 -14.88 18.77
N GLY A 281 -3.97 -14.55 19.82
CA GLY A 281 -5.41 -14.79 19.88
C GLY A 281 -6.19 -13.97 18.84
N GLU A 282 -5.85 -12.69 18.67
CA GLU A 282 -6.45 -11.79 17.68
C GLU A 282 -6.23 -12.32 16.26
N TYR A 283 -4.99 -12.70 15.92
CA TYR A 283 -4.64 -13.15 14.56
C TYR A 283 -4.93 -14.63 14.28
N ARG A 284 -5.14 -15.48 15.30
CA ARG A 284 -5.41 -16.93 15.10
C ARG A 284 -6.64 -17.20 14.24
N ASN A 285 -7.67 -16.35 14.34
CA ASN A 285 -8.94 -16.54 13.65
C ASN A 285 -9.08 -15.67 12.40
N ILE A 286 -8.11 -14.80 12.11
CA ILE A 286 -8.12 -14.01 10.88
C ILE A 286 -7.65 -14.92 9.76
N VAL A 287 -8.59 -15.34 8.91
CA VAL A 287 -8.30 -16.11 7.71
C VAL A 287 -8.07 -15.13 6.58
N TYR A 288 -6.87 -15.15 6.00
CA TYR A 288 -6.63 -14.48 4.72
C TYR A 288 -7.41 -15.20 3.62
N ASP A 289 -8.60 -14.68 3.35
CA ASP A 289 -9.51 -15.24 2.35
C ASP A 289 -9.19 -14.65 0.96
N PRO A 290 -8.91 -15.49 -0.06
CA PRO A 290 -8.79 -15.05 -1.44
C PRO A 290 -9.96 -14.19 -1.94
N GLU A 291 -11.14 -14.26 -1.31
CA GLU A 291 -12.30 -13.46 -1.69
C GLU A 291 -12.47 -12.15 -0.95
N HIS A 292 -11.77 -11.99 0.16
CA HIS A 292 -11.81 -10.83 1.03
C HIS A 292 -10.43 -10.17 1.14
N PHE A 293 -9.51 -10.47 0.22
CA PHE A 293 -8.15 -9.93 0.27
C PHE A 293 -8.09 -8.40 0.26
N TYR A 294 -9.06 -7.75 -0.38
CA TYR A 294 -9.18 -6.29 -0.41
C TYR A 294 -9.56 -5.68 0.96
N ASP A 295 -10.03 -6.48 1.92
CA ASP A 295 -10.24 -6.03 3.31
C ASP A 295 -8.90 -5.75 4.02
N PHE A 296 -7.79 -6.26 3.49
CA PHE A 296 -6.45 -6.07 4.03
C PHE A 296 -5.64 -4.96 3.32
N LEU A 297 -6.24 -4.26 2.35
CA LEU A 297 -5.62 -3.11 1.69
C LEU A 297 -5.86 -1.84 2.52
N THR A 298 -4.84 -1.39 3.26
CA THR A 298 -4.90 -0.18 4.09
C THR A 298 -4.94 1.10 3.25
N GLY A 299 -5.64 2.13 3.74
CA GLY A 299 -5.61 3.49 3.14
C GLY A 299 -6.40 3.66 1.83
N MET A 300 -7.22 2.68 1.44
CA MET A 300 -8.11 2.80 0.28
C MET A 300 -9.41 3.52 0.65
N ASP A 301 -9.84 4.47 -0.17
CA ASP A 301 -11.17 5.07 -0.01
C ASP A 301 -12.29 4.08 -0.38
N GLU A 302 -13.52 4.39 0.03
CA GLU A 302 -14.70 3.53 -0.20
C GLU A 302 -14.93 3.24 -1.69
N ALA A 303 -14.54 4.14 -2.60
CA ALA A 303 -14.71 3.95 -4.04
C ALA A 303 -13.73 2.88 -4.58
N PHE A 304 -12.47 2.87 -4.12
CA PHE A 304 -11.50 1.82 -4.44
C PHE A 304 -11.95 0.46 -3.96
N TYR A 305 -12.37 0.40 -2.69
CA TYR A 305 -12.84 -0.82 -2.06
C TYR A 305 -13.98 -1.45 -2.85
N ASN A 306 -15.00 -0.65 -3.19
CA ASN A 306 -16.14 -1.13 -3.97
C ASN A 306 -15.73 -1.57 -5.39
N LEU A 307 -14.83 -0.84 -6.06
CA LEU A 307 -14.36 -1.23 -7.39
C LEU A 307 -13.56 -2.54 -7.36
N MET A 308 -12.75 -2.78 -6.33
CA MET A 308 -12.06 -4.06 -6.12
C MET A 308 -13.06 -5.23 -6.03
N LYS A 309 -14.14 -5.05 -5.26
CA LYS A 309 -15.22 -6.04 -5.16
C LYS A 309 -15.89 -6.27 -6.51
N VAL A 310 -16.15 -5.22 -7.29
CA VAL A 310 -16.73 -5.32 -8.63
C VAL A 310 -15.81 -6.10 -9.58
N MET A 311 -14.52 -5.80 -9.60
CA MET A 311 -13.55 -6.52 -10.44
C MET A 311 -13.47 -8.00 -10.07
N HIS A 312 -13.44 -8.32 -8.77
CA HIS A 312 -13.45 -9.71 -8.32
C HIS A 312 -14.77 -10.42 -8.65
N ALA A 313 -15.91 -9.75 -8.45
CA ALA A 313 -17.21 -10.27 -8.87
C ALA A 313 -17.26 -10.51 -10.38
N SER A 314 -16.64 -9.65 -11.20
CA SER A 314 -16.52 -9.85 -12.64
C SER A 314 -15.74 -11.11 -12.99
N LEU A 315 -14.62 -11.36 -12.31
CA LEU A 315 -13.86 -12.58 -12.49
C LEU A 315 -14.69 -13.84 -12.14
N LEU A 316 -15.39 -13.82 -11.00
CA LEU A 316 -16.29 -14.90 -10.59
C LEU A 316 -17.42 -15.12 -11.61
N PHE A 317 -17.96 -14.04 -12.15
CA PHE A 317 -18.98 -14.08 -13.20
C PHE A 317 -18.46 -14.78 -14.46
N HIS A 318 -17.23 -14.50 -14.90
CA HIS A 318 -16.62 -15.19 -16.03
C HIS A 318 -16.35 -16.68 -15.75
N LYS A 319 -16.03 -17.01 -14.49
CA LYS A 319 -15.89 -18.39 -14.00
C LYS A 319 -17.23 -19.10 -13.76
N GLN A 320 -18.35 -18.45 -14.12
CA GLN A 320 -19.72 -18.96 -13.96
C GLN A 320 -20.15 -19.16 -12.50
N ASP A 321 -19.41 -18.58 -11.54
CA ASP A 321 -19.74 -18.58 -10.11
C ASP A 321 -20.63 -17.38 -9.78
N TYR A 322 -21.80 -17.37 -10.40
CA TYR A 322 -22.66 -16.19 -10.40
C TYR A 322 -23.31 -15.90 -9.06
N GLN A 323 -23.55 -16.94 -8.25
CA GLN A 323 -24.12 -16.77 -6.91
C GLN A 323 -23.17 -15.97 -6.02
N ARG A 324 -21.88 -16.29 -6.03
CA ARG A 324 -20.89 -15.51 -5.27
C ARG A 324 -20.66 -14.13 -5.86
N ALA A 325 -20.62 -14.00 -7.19
CA ALA A 325 -20.56 -12.69 -7.83
C ALA A 325 -21.73 -11.79 -7.40
N TYR A 326 -22.94 -12.34 -7.30
CA TYR A 326 -24.11 -11.63 -6.76
C TYR A 326 -23.94 -11.25 -5.30
N GLN A 327 -23.52 -12.18 -4.43
CA GLN A 327 -23.32 -11.88 -3.00
C GLN A 327 -22.28 -10.77 -2.77
N LEU A 328 -21.23 -10.71 -3.59
CA LEU A 328 -20.21 -9.66 -3.49
C LEU A 328 -20.74 -8.25 -3.82
N VAL A 329 -21.66 -8.14 -4.78
CA VAL A 329 -22.16 -6.83 -5.25
C VAL A 329 -23.50 -6.42 -4.65
N LYS A 330 -24.23 -7.35 -4.04
CA LYS A 330 -25.52 -7.08 -3.39
C LYS A 330 -25.36 -6.10 -2.23
N GLY A 331 -26.16 -5.04 -2.19
CA GLY A 331 -26.14 -4.04 -1.12
C GLY A 331 -24.87 -3.17 -1.11
N MET A 332 -24.00 -3.30 -2.11
CA MET A 332 -22.82 -2.46 -2.28
C MET A 332 -23.22 -1.03 -2.67
N LYS A 333 -22.46 -0.02 -2.22
CA LYS A 333 -22.62 1.39 -2.64
C LYS A 333 -21.74 1.73 -3.84
N ALA A 334 -21.94 1.00 -4.94
CA ALA A 334 -21.16 1.18 -6.16
C ALA A 334 -21.56 2.42 -6.97
N GLY A 335 -20.64 2.86 -7.83
CA GLY A 335 -20.88 3.95 -8.79
C GLY A 335 -20.38 5.33 -8.37
N ASN A 336 -19.59 5.43 -7.29
CA ASN A 336 -18.92 6.67 -6.90
C ASN A 336 -17.78 7.04 -7.86
N THR A 337 -17.31 6.09 -8.69
CA THR A 337 -16.22 6.31 -9.65
C THR A 337 -16.67 7.00 -10.94
N GLY A 338 -17.97 7.00 -11.25
CA GLY A 338 -18.49 7.44 -12.55
C GLY A 338 -18.14 6.50 -13.71
N CYS A 339 -17.65 5.29 -13.44
CA CYS A 339 -17.31 4.28 -14.43
C CYS A 339 -18.56 3.58 -14.97
N TYR A 340 -18.74 3.61 -16.29
CA TYR A 340 -19.81 2.90 -16.98
C TYR A 340 -19.73 1.39 -16.75
N GLN A 341 -18.55 0.78 -16.90
CA GLN A 341 -18.38 -0.67 -16.81
C GLN A 341 -18.71 -1.19 -15.40
N GLU A 342 -18.32 -0.45 -14.36
CA GLU A 342 -18.67 -0.75 -12.97
C GLU A 342 -20.19 -0.82 -12.80
N LEU A 343 -20.89 0.25 -13.17
CA LEU A 343 -22.34 0.37 -13.03
C LEU A 343 -23.09 -0.66 -13.88
N PHE A 344 -22.64 -0.88 -15.11
CA PHE A 344 -23.26 -1.83 -16.02
C PHE A 344 -23.07 -3.27 -15.54
N PHE A 345 -21.88 -3.62 -15.06
CA PHE A 345 -21.60 -4.94 -14.49
C PHE A 345 -22.47 -5.23 -13.26
N VAL A 346 -22.53 -4.31 -12.28
CA VAL A 346 -23.36 -4.49 -11.09
C VAL A 346 -24.83 -4.68 -11.48
N GLY A 347 -25.33 -3.89 -12.45
CA GLY A 347 -26.66 -4.07 -13.02
C GLY A 347 -26.88 -5.46 -13.63
N LYS A 348 -25.92 -6.00 -14.40
CA LYS A 348 -25.98 -7.35 -14.96
C LYS A 348 -26.06 -8.42 -13.87
N ALA A 349 -25.15 -8.37 -12.90
CA ALA A 349 -25.07 -9.33 -11.81
C ALA A 349 -26.37 -9.38 -11.00
N LEU A 350 -26.89 -8.23 -10.59
CA LEU A 350 -28.16 -8.11 -9.85
C LEU A 350 -29.38 -8.56 -10.67
N SER A 351 -29.41 -8.22 -11.96
CA SER A 351 -30.53 -8.53 -12.87
C SER A 351 -30.75 -10.03 -13.09
N LEU A 352 -29.70 -10.85 -12.98
CA LEU A 352 -29.81 -12.31 -13.08
C LEU A 352 -30.61 -12.92 -11.94
N PHE A 353 -30.56 -12.29 -10.76
CA PHE A 353 -31.26 -12.69 -9.54
C PHE A 353 -32.56 -11.91 -9.32
N GLU A 354 -33.03 -11.18 -10.34
CA GLU A 354 -34.25 -10.35 -10.28
C GLU A 354 -34.24 -9.31 -9.16
N ASP A 355 -33.05 -8.87 -8.75
CA ASP A 355 -32.89 -7.86 -7.70
C ASP A 355 -33.30 -6.47 -8.23
N ASP A 356 -34.20 -5.80 -7.53
CA ASP A 356 -34.78 -4.53 -7.95
C ASP A 356 -33.75 -3.39 -8.02
N GLU A 357 -32.64 -3.49 -7.27
CA GLU A 357 -31.55 -2.53 -7.32
C GLU A 357 -30.89 -2.44 -8.72
N ALA A 358 -30.95 -3.52 -9.51
CA ALA A 358 -30.39 -3.57 -10.86
C ALA A 358 -30.86 -2.40 -11.75
N LYS A 359 -32.13 -2.01 -11.61
CA LYS A 359 -32.74 -0.90 -12.39
C LYS A 359 -32.03 0.42 -12.12
N SER A 360 -31.61 0.67 -10.87
CA SER A 360 -30.90 1.88 -10.48
C SER A 360 -29.54 1.97 -11.16
N TYR A 361 -28.79 0.88 -11.14
CA TYR A 361 -27.47 0.78 -11.77
C TYR A 361 -27.52 0.95 -13.28
N PHE A 362 -28.45 0.28 -13.96
CA PHE A 362 -28.65 0.48 -15.40
C PHE A 362 -29.07 1.91 -15.75
N LYS A 363 -29.89 2.56 -14.93
CA LYS A 363 -30.26 3.97 -15.13
C LYS A 363 -29.05 4.90 -14.99
N LYS A 364 -28.13 4.62 -14.07
CA LYS A 364 -26.87 5.37 -13.92
C LYS A 364 -25.94 5.12 -15.12
N ALA A 365 -25.70 3.87 -15.51
CA ALA A 365 -24.86 3.52 -16.67
C ALA A 365 -25.36 4.19 -17.97
N LYS A 366 -26.67 4.15 -18.22
CA LYS A 366 -27.31 4.82 -19.37
C LYS A 366 -27.08 6.33 -19.41
N LYS A 367 -26.92 6.99 -18.26
CA LYS A 367 -26.64 8.43 -18.20
C LYS A 367 -25.20 8.76 -18.61
N ILE A 368 -24.26 7.82 -18.45
CA ILE A 368 -22.87 7.99 -18.84
C ILE A 368 -22.73 7.76 -20.34
N ASP A 369 -23.22 6.62 -20.84
CA ASP A 369 -23.18 6.31 -22.27
C ASP A 369 -24.46 5.57 -22.70
N LYS A 370 -25.37 6.31 -23.35
CA LYS A 370 -26.65 5.78 -23.82
C LYS A 370 -26.51 4.83 -25.01
N ALA A 371 -25.54 5.08 -25.90
CA ALA A 371 -25.37 4.29 -27.12
C ALA A 371 -24.80 2.93 -26.77
N ARG A 372 -23.70 2.92 -26.00
CA ARG A 372 -23.07 1.70 -25.46
C ARG A 372 -24.05 0.90 -24.60
N TYR A 373 -24.76 1.55 -23.69
CA TYR A 373 -25.80 0.92 -22.86
C TYR A 373 -26.84 0.16 -23.69
N LYS A 374 -27.34 0.76 -24.79
CA LYS A 374 -28.36 0.12 -25.61
C LYS A 374 -27.82 -1.17 -26.24
N GLY A 375 -26.63 -1.10 -26.84
CA GLY A 375 -26.00 -2.26 -27.50
C GLY A 375 -25.70 -3.38 -26.52
N GLU A 376 -25.01 -3.08 -25.42
CA GLU A 376 -24.62 -4.09 -24.43
C GLU A 376 -25.83 -4.66 -23.67
N LEU A 377 -26.88 -3.87 -23.42
CA LEU A 377 -28.11 -4.37 -22.80
C LEU A 377 -28.85 -5.34 -23.73
N GLU A 378 -28.98 -5.01 -25.01
CA GLU A 378 -29.62 -5.90 -25.99
C GLU A 378 -28.87 -7.23 -26.10
N GLU A 379 -27.54 -7.20 -26.10
CA GLU A 379 -26.71 -8.40 -26.04
C GLU A 379 -26.94 -9.21 -24.76
N PHE A 380 -26.86 -8.55 -23.60
CA PHE A 380 -27.07 -9.21 -22.31
C PHE A 380 -28.46 -9.85 -22.22
N LEU A 381 -29.52 -9.15 -22.62
CA LEU A 381 -30.89 -9.66 -22.56
C LEU A 381 -31.12 -10.86 -23.46
N ARG A 382 -30.51 -10.90 -24.66
CA ARG A 382 -30.55 -12.09 -25.54
C ARG A 382 -29.93 -13.31 -24.88
N ASN A 383 -28.88 -13.11 -24.10
CA ASN A 383 -28.15 -14.19 -23.42
C ASN A 383 -28.68 -14.48 -22.01
N LYS A 384 -29.51 -13.60 -21.43
CA LYS A 384 -29.92 -13.63 -20.03
C LYS A 384 -30.63 -14.92 -19.64
N GLU A 385 -31.52 -15.44 -20.48
CA GLU A 385 -32.24 -16.69 -20.19
C GLU A 385 -31.33 -17.91 -20.26
N GLY A 386 -30.42 -17.94 -21.25
CA GLY A 386 -29.40 -18.98 -21.38
C GLY A 386 -28.45 -18.99 -20.18
N LEU A 387 -28.00 -17.80 -19.77
CA LEU A 387 -27.29 -17.59 -18.53
C LEU A 387 -28.13 -18.14 -17.39
N ARG A 388 -29.29 -17.57 -17.04
CA ARG A 388 -30.11 -17.99 -15.88
C ARG A 388 -30.36 -19.50 -15.78
N ARG A 389 -30.52 -20.21 -16.90
CA ARG A 389 -30.68 -21.68 -16.89
C ARG A 389 -29.45 -22.40 -16.34
N MET A 390 -28.23 -21.93 -16.63
CA MET A 390 -26.98 -22.48 -16.07
C MET A 390 -26.90 -22.37 -14.54
N PHE A 391 -27.70 -21.50 -13.92
CA PHE A 391 -27.73 -21.22 -12.47
C PHE A 391 -28.71 -22.16 -11.76
N LEU A 392 -29.78 -22.56 -12.45
CA LEU A 392 -30.85 -23.40 -11.92
C LEU A 392 -30.56 -24.89 -12.08
N THR A 393 -29.50 -25.23 -12.81
CA THR A 393 -28.97 -26.60 -12.88
C THR A 393 -27.82 -26.69 -11.88
N PRO A 394 -27.92 -27.53 -10.83
CA PRO A 394 -26.78 -27.82 -9.98
C PRO A 394 -25.67 -28.50 -10.82
N PRO A 395 -24.39 -28.39 -10.41
CA PRO A 395 -23.30 -29.15 -11.04
C PRO A 395 -23.52 -30.67 -10.96
#